data_AF-A0A371MDF3-F1
#
_entry.id   AF-A0A371MDF3-F1
#
_cell.length_a   1.000
_cell.length_b   1.000
_cell.length_c   1.000
_cell.angle_alpha   90.00
_cell.angle_beta   90.00
_cell.angle_gamma   90.00
#
_symmetry.space_group_name_H-M   'P 1'
#
loop_
_entity.id
_entity.type
_entity.pdbx_description
1 polymer ?
#
loop_
_entity_poly.entity_id
_entity_poly.type
_entity_poly.pdbx_seq_one_letter_code
_entity_poly.pdbx_strand_id
1 'polypeptide(L)'
;MFNKITDDDRGQVGIGTLIVFIAMVLVAAIAAGVLVNTAGFLQATAEDAGEQSVNKVTNRVEVLNTHGTVGGEADIDNITLTVRLAAGSDAVDMNETSIKYLSGDSVETLTNQTQYDGDGTEPNPDADEFGLTEVTDDDSSFGVLNSMNDRYEVKIDTAAIEDSNADETDLVGGLSTGEQVTLEITSRTGGTTQVILTMPQQLAGKTQGEPVEL
;
A
#
# COMPACT_ATOMS: atom_id res chain seq x y z
N MET A 1 46.70 68.85 -42.04
CA MET A 1 45.33 68.36 -42.23
C MET A 1 44.83 67.90 -40.86
N PHE A 2 44.07 68.73 -40.15
CA PHE A 2 43.58 68.40 -38.81
C PHE A 2 42.29 67.60 -38.96
N ASN A 3 42.35 66.32 -38.57
CA ASN A 3 41.19 65.45 -38.56
C ASN A 3 40.32 65.87 -37.36
N LYS A 4 39.17 66.50 -37.63
CA LYS A 4 38.18 66.85 -36.63
C LYS A 4 37.49 65.55 -36.24
N ILE A 5 37.96 64.88 -35.19
CA ILE A 5 37.21 63.78 -34.58
C ILE A 5 35.95 64.42 -34.00
N THR A 6 34.86 64.32 -34.75
CA THR A 6 33.53 64.78 -34.39
C THR A 6 33.04 63.98 -33.18
N ASP A 7 32.38 64.65 -32.24
CA ASP A 7 31.78 64.06 -31.02
C ASP A 7 30.79 62.91 -31.33
N ASP A 8 30.31 62.83 -32.58
CA ASP A 8 29.42 61.79 -33.10
C ASP A 8 29.95 60.35 -32.93
N ASP A 9 31.26 60.11 -33.11
CA ASP A 9 31.81 58.75 -33.03
C ASP A 9 31.82 58.23 -31.58
N ARG A 10 31.92 59.13 -30.59
CA ARG A 10 31.84 58.79 -29.16
C ARG A 10 30.39 58.54 -28.73
N GLY A 11 29.45 59.34 -29.25
CA GLY A 11 28.02 59.11 -29.08
C GLY A 11 27.56 57.77 -29.64
N GLN A 12 28.06 57.39 -30.83
CA GLN A 12 27.73 56.12 -31.47
C GLN A 12 28.24 54.90 -30.68
N VAL A 13 29.46 54.94 -30.15
CA VAL A 13 29.99 53.87 -29.29
C VAL A 13 29.19 53.77 -27.98
N GLY A 14 28.81 54.90 -27.37
CA GLY A 14 28.00 54.93 -26.16
C GLY A 14 26.58 54.38 -26.35
N ILE A 15 25.95 54.62 -27.51
CA ILE A 15 24.65 54.02 -27.84
C ILE A 15 24.82 52.51 -28.04
N GLY A 16 25.91 52.06 -28.67
CA GLY A 16 26.21 50.64 -28.85
C GLY A 16 26.36 49.88 -27.53
N THR A 17 27.05 50.47 -26.53
CA THR A 17 27.21 49.84 -25.21
C THR A 17 25.89 49.78 -24.42
N LEU A 18 25.05 50.81 -24.52
CA LEU A 18 23.72 50.82 -23.89
C LEU A 18 22.79 49.74 -24.48
N ILE A 19 22.82 49.54 -25.80
CA ILE A 19 22.03 48.49 -26.46
C ILE A 19 22.44 47.10 -25.96
N VAL A 20 23.74 46.81 -25.91
CA VAL A 20 24.25 45.53 -25.41
C VAL A 20 23.92 45.33 -23.94
N PHE A 21 24.00 46.40 -23.13
CA PHE A 21 23.65 46.35 -21.72
C PHE A 21 22.19 45.96 -21.52
N ILE A 22 21.26 46.60 -22.24
CA ILE A 22 19.83 46.27 -22.18
C ILE A 22 19.58 44.83 -22.65
N ALA A 23 20.21 44.42 -23.76
CA ALA A 23 20.07 43.06 -24.28
C ALA A 23 20.56 42.01 -23.27
N MET A 24 21.70 42.24 -22.61
CA MET A 24 22.23 41.35 -21.58
C MET A 24 21.30 41.25 -20.38
N VAL A 25 20.74 42.38 -19.92
CA VAL A 25 19.78 42.41 -18.81
C VAL A 25 18.51 41.61 -19.16
N LEU A 26 17.99 41.73 -20.38
CA LEU A 26 16.82 40.97 -20.81
C LEU A 26 17.09 39.46 -20.87
N VAL A 27 18.24 39.05 -21.42
CA VAL A 27 18.64 37.63 -21.45
C VAL A 27 18.81 37.09 -20.03
N ALA A 28 19.46 37.86 -19.15
CA ALA A 28 19.63 37.50 -17.75
C ALA A 28 18.29 37.35 -17.02
N ALA A 29 17.33 38.24 -17.29
CA ALA A 29 15.99 38.18 -16.70
C ALA A 29 15.22 36.93 -17.15
N ILE A 30 15.27 36.57 -18.43
CA ILE A 30 14.65 35.35 -18.96
C ILE A 30 15.32 34.12 -18.35
N ALA A 31 16.66 34.08 -18.33
CA ALA A 31 17.42 32.98 -17.74
C ALA A 31 17.10 32.80 -16.25
N ALA A 32 17.02 33.90 -15.48
CA ALA A 32 16.61 33.86 -14.08
C ALA A 32 15.18 33.34 -13.91
N GLY A 33 14.25 33.76 -14.77
CA GLY A 33 12.87 33.26 -14.77
C GLY A 33 12.78 31.75 -15.00
N VAL A 34 13.56 31.22 -15.94
CA VAL A 34 13.66 29.77 -16.18
C VAL A 34 14.26 29.06 -14.97
N LEU A 35 15.36 29.59 -14.40
CA LEU A 35 16.01 28.99 -13.23
C LEU A 35 15.07 28.92 -12.01
N VAL A 36 14.30 29.98 -11.75
CA VAL A 36 13.31 29.99 -10.66
C VAL A 36 12.17 29.01 -10.92
N ASN A 37 11.67 28.93 -12.15
CA ASN A 37 10.61 27.99 -12.50
C ASN A 37 11.08 26.53 -12.33
N THR A 38 12.27 26.20 -12.84
CA THR A 38 12.88 24.88 -12.66
C THR A 38 13.11 24.56 -11.19
N ALA A 39 13.62 25.52 -10.41
CA ALA A 39 13.80 25.33 -8.97
C ALA A 39 12.47 25.06 -8.25
N GLY A 40 11.40 25.80 -8.59
CA GLY A 40 10.07 25.58 -8.03
C GLY A 40 9.48 24.22 -8.39
N PHE A 41 9.63 23.78 -9.64
CA PHE A 41 9.20 22.45 -10.07
C PHE A 41 9.94 21.34 -9.33
N LEU A 42 11.27 21.45 -9.22
CA LEU A 42 12.09 20.47 -8.50
C LEU A 42 11.78 20.46 -7.00
N GLN A 43 11.49 21.61 -6.40
CA GLN A 43 11.08 21.69 -5.01
C GLN A 43 9.75 20.95 -4.78
N ALA A 44 8.71 21.24 -5.57
CA ALA A 44 7.42 20.57 -5.45
C ALA A 44 7.56 19.05 -5.66
N THR A 45 8.40 18.64 -6.61
CA THR A 45 8.69 17.21 -6.85
C THR A 45 9.42 16.57 -5.68
N ALA A 46 10.37 17.29 -5.06
CA ALA A 46 11.10 16.79 -3.91
C ALA A 46 10.23 16.70 -2.65
N GLU A 47 9.29 17.63 -2.48
CA GLU A 47 8.29 17.61 -1.40
C GLU A 47 7.34 16.41 -1.56
N ASP A 48 6.76 16.21 -2.76
CA ASP A 48 5.87 15.07 -3.05
C ASP A 48 6.60 13.73 -2.88
N ALA A 49 7.82 13.58 -3.41
CA ALA A 49 8.62 12.37 -3.22
C ALA A 49 8.99 12.14 -1.75
N GLY A 50 9.21 13.22 -0.99
CA GLY A 50 9.45 13.18 0.45
C GLY A 50 8.23 12.66 1.21
N GLU A 51 7.05 13.20 0.91
CA GLU A 51 5.78 12.79 1.51
C GLU A 51 5.46 11.32 1.18
N GLN A 52 5.58 10.92 -0.09
CA GLN A 52 5.40 9.52 -0.50
C GLN A 52 6.36 8.57 0.21
N SER A 53 7.61 8.99 0.45
CA SER A 53 8.60 8.18 1.16
C SER A 53 8.27 8.02 2.64
N VAL A 54 7.74 9.07 3.28
CA VAL A 54 7.24 9.00 4.66
C VAL A 54 6.04 8.07 4.70
N ASN A 55 5.03 8.31 3.86
CA ASN A 55 3.81 7.51 3.79
C ASN A 55 4.10 6.03 3.55
N LYS A 56 5.08 5.70 2.70
CA LYS A 56 5.50 4.31 2.45
C LYS A 56 6.04 3.61 3.69
N VAL A 57 6.66 4.33 4.62
CA VAL A 57 7.24 3.73 5.83
C VAL A 57 6.25 3.78 7.00
N THR A 58 5.45 4.84 7.09
CA THR A 58 4.51 5.06 8.19
C THR A 58 3.20 4.34 7.95
N ASN A 59 2.58 4.49 6.77
CA ASN A 59 1.22 4.05 6.48
C ASN A 59 1.19 2.56 6.19
N ARG A 60 1.09 1.79 7.27
CA ARG A 60 0.93 0.34 7.25
C ARG A 60 -0.13 -0.11 8.24
N VAL A 61 -0.54 -1.36 8.10
CA VAL A 61 -1.42 -2.03 9.05
C VAL A 61 -0.61 -2.80 10.08
N GLU A 62 -1.16 -2.97 11.27
CA GLU A 62 -0.61 -3.82 12.32
C GLU A 62 -1.55 -5.01 12.52
N VAL A 63 -0.98 -6.22 12.54
CA VAL A 63 -1.72 -7.45 12.82
C VAL A 63 -1.65 -7.72 14.32
N LEU A 64 -2.82 -7.84 14.96
CA LEU A 64 -2.94 -8.00 16.41
C LEU A 64 -3.04 -9.44 16.84
N ASN A 65 -3.86 -10.21 16.14
CA ASN A 65 -4.16 -11.60 16.47
C ASN A 65 -4.36 -12.39 15.18
N THR A 66 -3.97 -13.66 15.25
CA THR A 66 -3.97 -14.58 14.12
C THR A 66 -4.53 -15.92 14.60
N HIS A 67 -5.53 -16.41 13.91
CA HIS A 67 -6.12 -17.71 14.21
C HIS A 67 -6.54 -18.41 12.93
N GLY A 68 -6.42 -19.74 12.94
CA GLY A 68 -6.87 -20.62 11.88
C GLY A 68 -8.13 -21.34 12.29
N THR A 69 -8.95 -21.75 11.33
CA THR A 69 -10.10 -22.63 11.56
C THR A 69 -9.78 -24.02 11.07
N VAL A 70 -10.02 -25.03 11.91
CA VAL A 70 -9.74 -26.44 11.59
C VAL A 70 -10.75 -26.97 10.58
N GLY A 71 -10.23 -27.64 9.56
CA GLY A 71 -10.99 -28.26 8.49
C GLY A 71 -11.47 -29.69 8.72
N GLY A 72 -12.00 -30.27 7.66
CA GLY A 72 -12.57 -31.62 7.66
C GLY A 72 -11.53 -32.73 7.85
N GLU A 73 -10.28 -32.50 7.44
CA GLU A 73 -9.23 -33.52 7.35
C GLU A 73 -8.09 -33.34 8.36
N ALA A 74 -8.33 -32.56 9.43
CA ALA A 74 -7.30 -32.12 10.37
C ALA A 74 -6.20 -31.28 9.71
N ASP A 75 -6.65 -30.42 8.82
CA ASP A 75 -5.99 -29.31 8.15
C ASP A 75 -6.51 -27.95 8.68
N ILE A 76 -5.88 -26.86 8.25
CA ILE A 76 -6.34 -25.49 8.51
C ILE A 76 -6.89 -24.93 7.20
N ASP A 77 -8.19 -24.68 7.16
CA ASP A 77 -8.88 -24.26 5.92
C ASP A 77 -8.92 -22.75 5.75
N ASN A 78 -8.98 -22.03 6.87
CA ASN A 78 -9.16 -20.60 6.86
C ASN A 78 -8.19 -19.96 7.84
N ILE A 79 -7.56 -18.87 7.42
CA ILE A 79 -6.76 -18.00 8.29
C ILE A 79 -7.52 -16.69 8.47
N THR A 80 -7.72 -16.30 9.73
CA THR A 80 -8.32 -15.02 10.11
C THR A 80 -7.32 -14.18 10.88
N LEU A 81 -7.17 -12.93 10.45
CA LEU A 81 -6.23 -11.96 11.01
C LEU A 81 -7.03 -10.76 11.51
N THR A 82 -6.86 -10.38 12.77
CA THR A 82 -7.39 -9.10 13.25
C THR A 82 -6.36 -8.02 12.97
N VAL A 83 -6.71 -7.05 12.14
CA VAL A 83 -5.84 -5.93 11.74
C VAL A 83 -6.34 -4.62 12.31
N ARG A 84 -5.39 -3.70 12.55
CA ARG A 84 -5.67 -2.30 12.90
C ARG A 84 -4.69 -1.36 12.21
N LEU A 85 -4.95 -0.06 12.35
CA LEU A 85 -4.01 0.98 11.95
C LEU A 85 -2.72 0.93 12.78
N ALA A 86 -1.55 0.90 12.13
CA ALA A 86 -0.28 0.97 12.85
C ALA A 86 -0.06 2.37 13.47
N ALA A 87 0.70 2.42 14.56
CA ALA A 87 0.96 3.69 15.25
C ALA A 87 1.73 4.68 14.35
N GLY A 88 1.14 5.86 14.13
CA GLY A 88 1.71 6.90 13.28
C GLY A 88 1.44 6.72 11.79
N SER A 89 0.64 5.72 11.39
CA SER A 89 0.02 5.68 10.08
C SER A 89 -1.08 6.73 9.98
N ASP A 90 -1.21 7.35 8.81
CA ASP A 90 -2.47 7.97 8.39
C ASP A 90 -3.47 6.89 7.95
N ALA A 91 -4.64 7.28 7.46
CA ALA A 91 -5.67 6.34 7.01
C ALA A 91 -5.15 5.36 5.94
N VAL A 92 -5.49 4.08 6.10
CA VAL A 92 -5.14 3.02 5.14
C VAL A 92 -6.42 2.41 4.57
N ASP A 93 -6.56 2.44 3.25
CA ASP A 93 -7.67 1.81 2.54
C ASP A 93 -7.40 0.32 2.35
N MET A 94 -8.23 -0.53 2.95
CA MET A 94 -8.16 -1.99 2.85
C MET A 94 -8.81 -2.53 1.57
N ASN A 95 -9.60 -1.73 0.84
CA ASN A 95 -10.12 -2.13 -0.47
C ASN A 95 -9.04 -2.10 -1.56
N GLU A 96 -8.06 -1.22 -1.41
CA GLU A 96 -6.92 -1.08 -2.33
C GLU A 96 -5.63 -1.73 -1.77
N THR A 97 -5.74 -2.45 -0.67
CA THR A 97 -4.66 -3.24 -0.08
C THR A 97 -4.63 -4.61 -0.75
N SER A 98 -3.42 -5.12 -0.97
CA SER A 98 -3.21 -6.50 -1.44
C SER A 98 -2.50 -7.31 -0.37
N ILE A 99 -2.80 -8.60 -0.32
CA ILE A 99 -2.15 -9.55 0.59
C ILE A 99 -1.46 -10.59 -0.26
N LYS A 100 -0.14 -10.64 -0.20
CA LYS A 100 0.61 -11.71 -0.85
C LYS A 100 0.66 -12.90 0.09
N TYR A 101 0.12 -14.01 -0.39
CA TYR A 101 0.17 -15.30 0.25
C TYR A 101 1.36 -16.11 -0.31
N LEU A 102 2.17 -16.68 0.58
CA LEU A 102 3.31 -17.51 0.23
C LEU A 102 3.35 -18.73 1.15
N SER A 103 3.07 -19.90 0.59
CA SER A 103 3.26 -21.20 1.24
C SER A 103 4.45 -21.94 0.61
N GLY A 104 4.65 -23.20 1.01
CA GLY A 104 5.66 -24.07 0.40
C GLY A 104 5.36 -24.40 -1.06
N ASP A 105 4.09 -24.42 -1.44
CA ASP A 105 3.61 -24.94 -2.72
C ASP A 105 2.97 -23.87 -3.62
N SER A 106 2.40 -22.81 -3.02
CA SER A 106 1.60 -21.81 -3.72
C SER A 106 2.04 -20.36 -3.42
N VAL A 107 1.92 -19.48 -4.42
CA VAL A 107 2.19 -18.04 -4.27
C VAL A 107 1.09 -17.26 -4.96
N GLU A 108 0.24 -16.60 -4.18
CA GLU A 108 -0.89 -15.84 -4.71
C GLU A 108 -0.93 -14.41 -4.18
N THR A 109 -1.56 -13.53 -4.93
CA THR A 109 -1.80 -12.14 -4.52
C THR A 109 -3.29 -11.93 -4.38
N LEU A 110 -3.74 -11.87 -3.14
CA LEU A 110 -5.13 -11.73 -2.77
C LEU A 110 -5.55 -10.27 -2.87
N THR A 111 -6.71 -10.04 -3.49
CA THR A 111 -7.36 -8.74 -3.56
C THR A 111 -8.62 -8.70 -2.72
N ASN A 112 -9.03 -7.51 -2.32
CA ASN A 112 -10.23 -7.38 -1.49
C ASN A 112 -11.46 -7.71 -2.33
N GLN A 113 -12.16 -8.78 -1.98
CA GLN A 113 -13.52 -9.03 -2.43
C GLN A 113 -14.42 -9.20 -1.22
N THR A 114 -14.66 -8.09 -0.54
CA THR A 114 -15.72 -8.02 0.46
C THR A 114 -17.06 -7.95 -0.27
N GLN A 115 -17.56 -9.10 -0.73
CA GLN A 115 -18.95 -9.22 -1.10
C GLN A 115 -19.78 -9.29 0.19
N TYR A 116 -20.46 -8.20 0.53
CA TYR A 116 -21.69 -8.32 1.29
C TYR A 116 -22.69 -9.03 0.40
N ASP A 117 -22.73 -10.36 0.49
CA ASP A 117 -23.99 -11.07 0.34
C ASP A 117 -25.02 -10.29 1.19
N GLY A 118 -26.04 -9.73 0.53
CA GLY A 118 -27.03 -8.85 1.15
C GLY A 118 -27.87 -9.49 2.27
N ASP A 119 -27.57 -10.72 2.69
CA ASP A 119 -28.19 -11.44 3.80
C ASP A 119 -27.39 -11.37 5.13
N GLY A 120 -26.23 -10.69 5.16
CA GLY A 120 -25.40 -10.57 6.37
C GLY A 120 -24.54 -11.81 6.66
N THR A 121 -24.30 -12.62 5.64
CA THR A 121 -23.38 -13.76 5.67
C THR A 121 -21.92 -13.27 5.71
N GLU A 122 -21.06 -13.97 6.44
CA GLU A 122 -19.62 -13.66 6.46
C GLU A 122 -19.01 -13.78 5.06
N PRO A 123 -17.99 -12.95 4.73
CA PRO A 123 -17.35 -13.03 3.43
C PRO A 123 -16.71 -14.42 3.25
N ASN A 124 -16.95 -15.01 2.07
CA ASN A 124 -16.33 -16.26 1.66
C ASN A 124 -15.41 -15.97 0.47
N PRO A 125 -14.12 -15.66 0.73
CA PRO A 125 -13.18 -15.32 -0.33
C PRO A 125 -12.77 -16.55 -1.15
N ASP A 126 -12.57 -16.37 -2.45
CA ASP A 126 -11.99 -17.38 -3.35
C ASP A 126 -10.45 -17.36 -3.30
N ALA A 127 -9.79 -18.19 -4.12
CA ALA A 127 -8.35 -18.41 -4.17
C ALA A 127 -7.50 -17.16 -4.47
N ASP A 128 -8.06 -16.12 -5.08
CA ASP A 128 -7.38 -14.85 -5.40
C ASP A 128 -7.90 -13.66 -4.59
N GLU A 129 -8.63 -13.94 -3.50
CA GLU A 129 -9.38 -12.94 -2.75
C GLU A 129 -9.16 -13.03 -1.24
N PHE A 130 -9.44 -11.93 -0.54
CA PHE A 130 -9.63 -11.93 0.90
C PHE A 130 -10.91 -11.20 1.26
N GLY A 131 -11.53 -11.65 2.35
CA GLY A 131 -12.73 -11.05 2.91
C GLY A 131 -12.39 -10.09 4.05
N LEU A 132 -13.13 -8.98 4.15
CA LEU A 132 -13.11 -8.13 5.34
C LEU A 132 -14.40 -8.23 6.13
N THR A 133 -14.28 -8.30 7.45
CA THR A 133 -15.38 -8.18 8.39
C THR A 133 -15.10 -7.05 9.38
N GLU A 134 -16.12 -6.28 9.71
CA GLU A 134 -16.04 -5.21 10.69
C GLU A 134 -16.10 -5.79 12.12
N VAL A 135 -15.10 -5.51 12.95
CA VAL A 135 -15.14 -5.85 14.40
C VAL A 135 -15.51 -4.64 15.23
N THR A 136 -14.87 -3.50 14.94
CA THR A 136 -15.14 -2.23 15.61
C THR A 136 -14.83 -1.11 14.63
N ASP A 137 -15.83 -0.27 14.37
CA ASP A 137 -15.73 0.97 13.62
C ASP A 137 -16.69 1.98 14.26
N ASP A 138 -16.14 3.06 14.81
CA ASP A 138 -16.91 4.08 15.52
C ASP A 138 -17.52 5.12 14.56
N ASP A 139 -17.05 5.21 13.30
CA ASP A 139 -17.39 6.27 12.35
C ASP A 139 -18.00 5.80 11.02
N SER A 140 -18.25 4.49 10.88
CA SER A 140 -18.87 3.86 9.71
C SER A 140 -18.05 4.04 8.42
N SER A 141 -16.72 4.00 8.55
CA SER A 141 -15.76 4.04 7.44
C SER A 141 -15.28 2.67 6.97
N PHE A 142 -16.09 1.61 7.17
CA PHE A 142 -15.80 0.25 6.75
C PHE A 142 -15.04 0.13 5.42
N GLY A 143 -13.96 -0.64 5.45
CA GLY A 143 -13.00 -0.78 4.35
C GLY A 143 -11.84 0.21 4.41
N VAL A 144 -11.92 1.27 5.22
CA VAL A 144 -10.82 2.20 5.48
C VAL A 144 -10.50 2.20 6.97
N LEU A 145 -9.24 1.95 7.33
CA LEU A 145 -8.75 2.08 8.70
C LEU A 145 -8.30 3.53 8.90
N ASN A 146 -9.11 4.36 9.53
CA ASN A 146 -8.82 5.80 9.68
C ASN A 146 -8.56 6.20 11.15
N SER A 147 -8.94 5.35 12.10
CA SER A 147 -8.83 5.56 13.53
C SER A 147 -8.06 4.43 14.19
N MET A 148 -7.42 4.72 15.33
CA MET A 148 -6.70 3.71 16.13
C MET A 148 -7.63 2.70 16.81
N ASN A 149 -8.93 3.02 16.89
CA ASN A 149 -9.93 2.11 17.43
C ASN A 149 -10.43 1.11 16.40
N ASP A 150 -10.27 1.41 15.10
CA ASP A 150 -10.82 0.60 14.03
C ASP A 150 -10.12 -0.76 14.01
N ARG A 151 -10.94 -1.80 13.93
CA ARG A 151 -10.49 -3.19 13.88
C ARG A 151 -11.30 -3.90 12.82
N TYR A 152 -10.59 -4.46 11.86
CA TYR A 152 -11.16 -5.33 10.83
C TYR A 152 -10.57 -6.73 10.97
N GLU A 153 -11.38 -7.72 10.63
CA GLU A 153 -10.93 -9.09 10.46
C GLU A 153 -10.75 -9.37 8.98
N VAL A 154 -9.56 -9.83 8.62
CA VAL A 154 -9.20 -10.30 7.30
C VAL A 154 -9.33 -11.80 7.31
N LYS A 155 -10.22 -12.35 6.49
CA LYS A 155 -10.37 -13.80 6.29
C LYS A 155 -9.74 -14.19 4.97
N ILE A 156 -8.96 -15.27 4.99
CA ILE A 156 -8.30 -15.88 3.84
C ILE A 156 -8.68 -17.35 3.84
N ASP A 157 -9.25 -17.82 2.74
CA ASP A 157 -9.53 -19.24 2.52
C ASP A 157 -8.27 -19.90 1.96
N THR A 158 -7.59 -20.68 2.79
CA THR A 158 -6.36 -21.37 2.40
C THR A 158 -6.64 -22.67 1.67
N ALA A 159 -7.81 -23.28 1.85
CA ALA A 159 -8.20 -24.47 1.09
C ALA A 159 -8.42 -24.12 -0.39
N ALA A 160 -9.09 -22.99 -0.67
CA ALA A 160 -9.28 -22.49 -2.04
C ALA A 160 -7.94 -22.17 -2.74
N ILE A 161 -6.95 -21.66 -1.98
CA ILE A 161 -5.63 -21.31 -2.52
C ILE A 161 -4.78 -22.55 -2.82
N GLU A 162 -4.74 -23.52 -1.92
CA GLU A 162 -3.84 -24.68 -2.03
C GLU A 162 -4.42 -25.82 -2.89
N ASP A 163 -5.74 -25.95 -2.97
CA ASP A 163 -6.41 -26.90 -3.89
C ASP A 163 -7.41 -26.19 -4.80
N SER A 164 -7.01 -26.01 -6.06
CA SER A 164 -7.85 -25.38 -7.10
C SER A 164 -9.11 -26.19 -7.47
N ASN A 165 -9.32 -27.38 -6.89
CA ASN A 165 -10.55 -28.17 -7.04
C ASN A 165 -11.36 -28.27 -5.74
N ALA A 166 -10.98 -27.56 -4.68
CA ALA A 166 -11.78 -27.47 -3.48
C ALA A 166 -13.16 -26.92 -3.85
N ASP A 167 -14.21 -27.72 -3.61
CA ASP A 167 -15.59 -27.23 -3.65
C ASP A 167 -15.74 -26.32 -2.43
N GLU A 168 -16.31 -25.12 -2.59
CA GLU A 168 -16.50 -24.13 -1.51
C GLU A 168 -17.26 -24.68 -0.29
N THR A 169 -17.89 -25.86 -0.43
CA THR A 169 -18.61 -26.57 0.63
C THR A 169 -17.86 -27.78 1.21
N ASP A 170 -16.81 -28.24 0.54
CA ASP A 170 -16.01 -29.40 0.90
C ASP A 170 -14.64 -28.89 1.36
N LEU A 171 -14.63 -28.49 2.63
CA LEU A 171 -13.49 -28.08 3.48
C LEU A 171 -12.33 -29.10 3.47
N VAL A 172 -11.68 -29.23 2.32
CA VAL A 172 -10.70 -30.27 1.97
C VAL A 172 -9.57 -29.60 1.21
N GLY A 173 -8.35 -29.73 1.72
CA GLY A 173 -7.14 -29.27 1.02
C GLY A 173 -6.52 -27.99 1.58
N GLY A 174 -6.79 -27.66 2.85
CA GLY A 174 -6.14 -26.55 3.53
C GLY A 174 -4.66 -26.81 3.87
N LEU A 175 -4.10 -25.96 4.72
CA LEU A 175 -2.73 -26.08 5.18
C LEU A 175 -2.55 -27.26 6.14
N SER A 176 -1.52 -28.06 5.90
CA SER A 176 -1.21 -29.21 6.73
C SER A 176 -0.55 -28.79 8.06
N THR A 177 -0.71 -29.64 9.08
CA THR A 177 -0.07 -29.41 10.38
C THR A 177 1.45 -29.29 10.25
N GLY A 178 2.02 -28.23 10.82
CA GLY A 178 3.45 -27.97 10.81
C GLY A 178 3.97 -27.20 9.59
N GLU A 179 3.11 -26.83 8.65
CA GLU A 179 3.48 -25.94 7.53
C GLU A 179 3.62 -24.49 7.97
N GLN A 180 4.37 -23.72 7.18
CA GLN A 180 4.60 -22.30 7.42
C GLN A 180 4.09 -21.51 6.24
N VAL A 181 3.37 -20.43 6.55
CA VAL A 181 2.87 -19.48 5.56
C VAL A 181 3.38 -18.09 5.90
N THR A 182 3.78 -17.36 4.87
CA THR A 182 4.15 -15.96 4.95
C THR A 182 3.08 -15.12 4.27
N LEU A 183 2.52 -14.18 5.02
CA LEU A 183 1.57 -13.18 4.53
C LEU A 183 2.27 -11.84 4.49
N GLU A 184 2.26 -11.19 3.33
CA GLU A 184 2.78 -9.82 3.16
C GLU A 184 1.64 -8.90 2.75
N ILE A 185 1.18 -8.09 3.69
CA ILE A 185 0.11 -7.12 3.48
C ILE A 185 0.74 -5.83 2.97
N THR A 186 0.31 -5.36 1.80
CA THR A 186 0.81 -4.14 1.18
C THR A 186 -0.34 -3.15 0.98
N SER A 187 -0.27 -2.02 1.68
CA SER A 187 -1.18 -0.90 1.49
C SER A 187 -0.95 -0.20 0.14
N ARG A 188 -1.94 0.58 -0.34
CA ARG A 188 -1.80 1.40 -1.56
C ARG A 188 -0.60 2.36 -1.51
N THR A 189 -0.28 2.91 -0.34
CA THR A 189 0.88 3.81 -0.13
C THR A 189 2.23 3.06 -0.14
N GLY A 190 2.21 1.74 -0.28
CA GLY A 190 3.40 0.89 -0.36
C GLY A 190 3.98 0.50 0.99
N GLY A 191 3.29 0.81 2.10
CA GLY A 191 3.66 0.32 3.41
C GLY A 191 3.32 -1.16 3.53
N THR A 192 4.31 -1.94 3.91
CA THR A 192 4.23 -3.40 3.99
C THR A 192 4.30 -3.88 5.43
N THR A 193 3.53 -4.92 5.72
CA THR A 193 3.55 -5.65 6.99
C THR A 193 3.64 -7.14 6.69
N GLN A 194 4.69 -7.78 7.19
CA GLN A 194 4.91 -9.21 7.02
C GLN A 194 4.53 -9.96 8.29
N VAL A 195 3.75 -11.02 8.13
CA VAL A 195 3.38 -11.97 9.19
C VAL A 195 3.78 -13.36 8.74
N ILE A 196 4.46 -14.10 9.62
CA ILE A 196 4.83 -15.49 9.38
C ILE A 196 4.03 -16.32 10.36
N LEU A 197 3.19 -17.20 9.82
CA LEU A 197 2.32 -18.10 10.57
C LEU A 197 2.88 -19.51 10.47
N THR A 198 2.81 -20.26 11.56
CA THR A 198 3.25 -21.67 11.58
C THR A 198 2.14 -22.52 12.14
N MET A 199 1.62 -23.42 11.31
CA MET A 199 0.53 -24.30 11.68
C MET A 199 0.98 -25.22 12.82
N PRO A 200 0.08 -25.51 13.79
CA PRO A 200 0.40 -26.41 14.90
C PRO A 200 0.76 -27.80 14.39
N GLN A 201 1.67 -28.47 15.09
CA GLN A 201 2.16 -29.82 14.71
C GLN A 201 1.11 -30.93 14.90
N GLN A 202 0.01 -30.64 15.59
CA GLN A 202 -1.08 -31.58 15.85
C GLN A 202 -2.38 -30.81 16.14
N LEU A 203 -3.48 -31.28 15.56
CA LEU A 203 -4.84 -30.77 15.83
C LEU A 203 -5.65 -31.74 16.71
N ALA A 204 -4.95 -32.57 17.48
CA ALA A 204 -5.57 -33.64 18.26
C ALA A 204 -6.61 -33.11 19.26
N GLY A 205 -7.87 -33.53 19.08
CA GLY A 205 -9.00 -33.16 19.94
C GLY A 205 -9.75 -31.90 19.50
N LYS A 206 -9.38 -31.29 18.38
CA LYS A 206 -10.13 -30.20 17.75
C LYS A 206 -11.17 -30.76 16.79
N THR A 207 -12.35 -30.14 16.75
CA THR A 207 -13.39 -30.46 15.77
C THR A 207 -13.38 -29.46 14.63
N GLN A 208 -13.92 -29.85 13.47
CA GLN A 208 -14.12 -28.96 12.34
C GLN A 208 -14.84 -27.67 12.77
N GLY A 209 -14.35 -26.54 12.30
CA GLY A 209 -14.87 -25.21 12.65
C GLY A 209 -14.35 -24.63 13.97
N GLU A 210 -13.48 -25.33 14.71
CA GLU A 210 -12.88 -24.76 15.91
C GLU A 210 -11.69 -23.84 15.58
N PRO A 211 -11.62 -22.65 16.21
CA PRO A 211 -10.48 -21.77 16.06
C PRO A 211 -9.26 -22.31 16.81
N VAL A 212 -8.09 -22.12 16.20
CA VAL A 212 -6.78 -22.47 16.74
C VAL A 212 -5.85 -21.28 16.56
N GLU A 213 -5.11 -20.93 17.61
CA GLU A 213 -4.12 -19.87 17.58
C GLU A 213 -2.93 -20.28 16.70
N LEU A 214 -2.48 -19.36 15.84
CA LEU A 214 -1.41 -19.55 14.85
C LEU A 214 -0.22 -18.62 15.10
#